data_AF-A0A2V8YDN8-F1
#
_entry.id   AF-A0A2V8YDN8-F1
#
_cell.length_a   1.000
_cell.length_b   1.000
_cell.length_c   1.000
_cell.angle_alpha   90.00
_cell.angle_beta   90.00
_cell.angle_gamma   90.00
#
_symmetry.space_group_name_H-M   'P 1'
#
loop_
_entity.id
_entity.type
_entity.pdbx_description
1 polymer ?
#
loop_
_entity_poly.entity_id
_entity_poly.type
_entity_poly.pdbx_seq_one_letter_code
_entity_poly.pdbx_strand_id
1 'polypeptide(L)'
;MKPITACSLERMPPRMVVLDTISGRVVAALKSVQDTDNLYFDADRKRVYMPGGEGFIDAFQMTDPDHYRLLAKIPTALGARTAGYFGKNKKGFDRFLFAVPARGGQSAELRIYTVQH
;
A
#
# COMPACT_ATOMS: atom_id res chain seq x y z
N MET A 1 1.56 -21.66 4.28
CA MET A 1 1.10 -20.50 3.47
C MET A 1 2.03 -20.42 2.27
N LYS A 2 1.51 -20.31 1.04
CA LYS A 2 2.34 -20.18 -0.16
C LYS A 2 3.10 -18.85 -0.09
N PRO A 3 4.43 -18.81 -0.32
CA PRO A 3 5.17 -17.57 -0.24
C PRO A 3 4.90 -16.73 -1.49
N ILE A 4 4.55 -15.48 -1.25
CA ILE A 4 4.10 -14.52 -2.25
C ILE A 4 4.67 -13.15 -1.93
N THR A 5 5.04 -12.39 -2.95
CA THR A 5 5.52 -11.02 -2.82
C THR A 5 4.72 -10.10 -3.72
N ALA A 6 4.27 -8.98 -3.17
CA ALA A 6 3.67 -7.90 -3.95
C ALA A 6 4.73 -6.86 -4.34
N CYS A 7 4.64 -6.35 -5.55
CA CYS A 7 5.51 -5.33 -6.14
C CYS A 7 4.67 -4.31 -6.90
N SER A 8 5.17 -3.08 -7.04
CA SER A 8 4.59 -2.09 -7.94
C SER A 8 5.19 -2.22 -9.34
N LEU A 9 4.36 -1.96 -10.36
CA LEU A 9 4.80 -1.70 -11.72
C LEU A 9 4.21 -0.37 -12.17
N GLU A 10 5.08 0.63 -12.38
CA GLU A 10 4.69 2.00 -12.74
C GLU A 10 4.46 2.22 -14.25
N ARG A 11 4.39 1.14 -15.03
CA ARG A 11 3.99 1.25 -16.45
C ARG A 11 2.54 1.74 -16.53
N MET A 12 2.19 2.61 -17.48
CA MET A 12 0.80 3.05 -17.66
C MET A 12 -0.07 1.92 -18.27
N PRO A 13 -1.18 1.50 -17.63
CA PRO A 13 -1.68 1.94 -16.32
C PRO A 13 -0.95 1.27 -15.14
N PRO A 14 -0.69 1.99 -14.04
CA PRO A 14 0.04 1.48 -12.87
C PRO A 14 -0.64 0.23 -12.30
N ARG A 15 0.17 -0.72 -11.82
CA ARG A 15 -0.35 -1.97 -11.25
C ARG A 15 0.37 -2.41 -9.97
N MET A 16 -0.41 -3.02 -9.08
CA MET A 16 0.10 -3.97 -8.10
C MET A 16 0.24 -5.33 -8.78
N VAL A 17 1.42 -5.91 -8.71
CA VAL A 17 1.69 -7.28 -9.18
C VAL A 17 2.06 -8.15 -8.00
N VAL A 18 1.48 -9.34 -7.94
CA VAL A 18 1.81 -10.35 -6.93
C VAL A 18 2.46 -11.54 -7.61
N LEU A 19 3.59 -11.97 -7.08
CA LEU A 19 4.41 -13.06 -7.58
C LEU A 19 4.40 -14.21 -6.58
N ASP A 20 4.27 -15.44 -7.09
CA ASP A 20 4.68 -16.64 -6.36
C ASP A 20 6.22 -16.69 -6.34
N THR A 21 6.81 -16.65 -5.14
CA THR A 21 8.27 -16.54 -5.02
C THR A 21 9.00 -17.85 -5.26
N ILE A 22 8.29 -18.99 -5.31
CA ILE A 22 8.88 -20.28 -5.66
C ILE A 22 8.93 -20.43 -7.18
N SER A 23 7.82 -20.19 -7.86
CA SER A 23 7.73 -20.39 -9.31
C SER A 23 8.11 -19.17 -10.14
N GLY A 24 8.17 -17.98 -9.53
CA GLY A 24 8.35 -16.70 -10.23
C GLY A 24 7.12 -16.26 -11.02
N ARG A 25 6.01 -17.01 -10.94
CA ARG A 25 4.80 -16.74 -11.72
C ARG A 25 4.03 -15.55 -11.13
N VAL A 26 3.53 -14.68 -12.00
CA VAL A 26 2.54 -13.65 -11.62
C VAL A 26 1.22 -14.35 -11.27
N VAL A 27 0.77 -14.18 -10.03
CA VAL A 27 -0.50 -14.73 -9.53
C VAL A 27 -1.63 -13.70 -9.57
N ALA A 28 -1.32 -12.41 -9.46
CA ALA A 28 -2.29 -11.34 -9.60
C ALA A 28 -1.67 -10.07 -10.20
N ALA A 29 -2.46 -9.30 -10.95
CA ALA A 29 -2.09 -7.99 -11.47
C ALA A 29 -3.31 -7.05 -11.47
N LEU A 30 -3.35 -6.12 -10.54
CA LEU A 30 -4.48 -5.18 -10.35
C LEU A 30 -4.05 -3.76 -10.64
N LYS A 31 -4.97 -2.92 -11.15
CA LYS A 31 -4.72 -1.48 -11.23
C LYS A 31 -4.43 -0.93 -9.82
N SER A 32 -3.48 -0.01 -9.73
CA SER A 32 -3.09 0.62 -8.46
C SER A 32 -3.03 2.14 -8.59
N VAL A 33 -2.82 2.77 -7.44
CA VAL A 33 -2.41 4.17 -7.31
C VAL A 33 -1.15 4.45 -8.15
N GLN A 34 -1.04 5.66 -8.69
CA GLN A 34 0.14 6.16 -9.38
C GLN A 34 1.22 6.66 -8.42
N ASP A 35 2.47 6.69 -8.89
CA ASP A 35 3.62 7.30 -8.21
C ASP A 35 3.85 6.71 -6.82
N THR A 36 4.02 5.39 -6.76
CA THR A 36 4.11 4.61 -5.52
C THR A 36 5.55 4.19 -5.29
N ASP A 37 6.16 4.65 -4.20
CA ASP A 37 7.53 4.32 -3.81
C ASP A 37 7.60 3.21 -2.75
N ASN A 38 6.46 2.85 -2.15
CA ASN A 38 6.37 1.84 -1.10
C ASN A 38 5.11 0.96 -1.22
N LEU A 39 5.19 -0.25 -0.68
CA LEU A 39 4.03 -1.07 -0.35
C LEU A 39 4.24 -1.77 1.00
N TYR A 40 3.14 -2.08 1.69
CA TYR A 40 3.18 -2.74 2.99
C TYR A 40 2.15 -3.85 3.05
N PHE A 41 2.56 -5.03 3.50
CA PHE A 41 1.66 -6.16 3.72
C PHE A 41 1.41 -6.36 5.22
N ASP A 42 0.15 -6.30 5.61
CA ASP A 42 -0.34 -6.72 6.92
C ASP A 42 -0.81 -8.18 6.83
N ALA A 43 -0.02 -9.10 7.38
CA ALA A 43 -0.31 -10.53 7.35
C ALA A 43 -1.52 -10.93 8.22
N ASP A 44 -1.78 -10.22 9.31
CA ASP A 44 -2.90 -10.50 10.22
C ASP A 44 -4.23 -10.21 9.52
N ARG A 45 -4.28 -9.09 8.78
CA ARG A 45 -5.47 -8.68 8.02
C ARG A 45 -5.49 -9.21 6.59
N LYS A 46 -4.37 -9.76 6.12
CA LYS A 46 -4.14 -10.13 4.73
C LYS A 46 -4.41 -8.94 3.80
N ARG A 47 -3.86 -7.77 4.13
CA ARG A 47 -4.08 -6.51 3.39
C ARG A 47 -2.76 -5.94 2.88
N VAL A 48 -2.76 -5.45 1.64
CA VAL A 48 -1.66 -4.68 1.06
C VAL A 48 -2.05 -3.21 1.04
N TYR A 49 -1.18 -2.34 1.51
CA TYR A 49 -1.36 -0.89 1.46
C TYR A 49 -0.32 -0.30 0.50
N MET A 50 -0.80 0.43 -0.51
CA MET A 50 0.03 1.10 -1.50
C MET A 50 -0.24 2.60 -1.46
N PRO A 51 0.60 3.39 -0.78
CA PRO A 51 0.55 4.85 -0.90
C PRO A 51 1.02 5.30 -2.28
N GLY A 52 0.44 6.36 -2.81
CA GLY A 52 0.91 6.93 -4.09
C GLY A 52 0.76 8.44 -4.18
N GLY A 53 1.64 9.05 -4.95
CA GLY A 53 1.80 10.49 -5.06
C GLY A 53 0.65 11.19 -5.78
N GLU A 54 -0.25 10.45 -6.45
CA GLU A 54 -1.54 10.99 -6.90
C GLU A 54 -2.50 11.37 -5.75
N GLY A 55 -2.11 11.11 -4.50
CA GLY A 55 -2.85 11.56 -3.32
C GLY A 55 -3.86 10.56 -2.79
N PHE A 56 -3.57 9.27 -2.94
CA PHE A 56 -4.39 8.19 -2.42
C PHE A 56 -3.53 7.07 -1.81
N ILE A 57 -4.18 6.24 -0.99
CA ILE A 57 -3.69 4.91 -0.61
C ILE A 57 -4.66 3.91 -1.18
N ASP A 58 -4.18 3.03 -2.04
CA ASP A 58 -4.95 1.85 -2.42
C ASP A 58 -4.70 0.74 -1.39
N ALA A 59 -5.76 0.29 -0.73
CA ALA A 59 -5.75 -0.87 0.14
C ALA A 59 -6.34 -2.06 -0.60
N PHE A 60 -5.59 -3.16 -0.72
CA PHE A 60 -6.03 -4.40 -1.34
C PHE A 60 -6.23 -5.48 -0.29
N GLN A 61 -7.33 -6.23 -0.39
CA GLN A 61 -7.59 -7.41 0.43
C GLN A 61 -7.16 -8.66 -0.34
N MET A 62 -6.32 -9.49 0.29
CA MET A 62 -6.04 -10.86 -0.14
C MET A 62 -7.12 -11.78 0.42
N THR A 63 -7.89 -12.42 -0.46
CA THR A 63 -8.89 -13.42 -0.07
C THR A 63 -8.24 -14.79 0.12
N ASP A 64 -7.28 -15.11 -0.74
CA ASP A 64 -6.38 -16.26 -0.66
C ASP A 64 -5.06 -15.94 -1.40
N PRO A 65 -4.02 -16.79 -1.34
CA PRO A 65 -2.70 -16.46 -1.88
C PRO A 65 -2.63 -16.10 -3.36
N ASP A 66 -3.62 -16.47 -4.16
CA ASP A 66 -3.64 -16.19 -5.59
C ASP A 66 -4.72 -15.16 -5.98
N HIS A 67 -5.53 -14.66 -5.02
CA HIS A 67 -6.65 -13.75 -5.30
C HIS A 67 -6.66 -12.51 -4.41
N TYR A 68 -6.80 -11.36 -5.07
CA TYR A 68 -6.76 -10.03 -4.47
C TYR A 68 -7.88 -9.16 -5.04
N ARG A 69 -8.36 -8.22 -4.23
CA ARG A 69 -9.29 -7.17 -4.68
C ARG A 69 -8.96 -5.83 -4.04
N LEU A 70 -9.27 -4.74 -4.73
CA LEU A 70 -9.25 -3.42 -4.12
C LEU A 70 -10.32 -3.37 -3.03
N LEU A 71 -9.90 -3.07 -1.80
CA LEU A 71 -10.76 -2.91 -0.63
C LEU A 71 -11.21 -1.47 -0.47
N ALA A 72 -10.27 -0.53 -0.58
CA ALA A 72 -10.54 0.89 -0.42
C ALA A 72 -9.50 1.73 -1.19
N LYS A 73 -9.94 2.92 -1.62
CA LYS A 73 -9.08 4.00 -2.10
C LYS A 73 -9.22 5.17 -1.15
N ILE A 74 -8.21 5.40 -0.33
CA ILE A 74 -8.26 6.31 0.82
C ILE A 74 -7.60 7.63 0.41
N PRO A 75 -8.31 8.78 0.46
CA PRO A 75 -7.71 10.08 0.13
C PRO A 75 -6.59 10.47 1.10
N THR A 76 -5.50 11.03 0.56
CA THR A 76 -4.38 11.59 1.32
C THR A 76 -4.09 13.05 0.92
N ALA A 77 -2.93 13.30 0.34
CA ALA A 77 -2.47 14.60 -0.14
C ALA A 77 -1.56 14.38 -1.35
N LEU A 78 -1.60 15.29 -2.32
CA LEU A 78 -0.75 15.20 -3.51
C LEU A 78 0.74 15.14 -3.13
N GLY A 79 1.44 14.14 -3.64
CA GLY A 79 2.85 13.87 -3.35
C GLY A 79 3.11 13.09 -2.05
N ALA A 80 2.08 12.75 -1.27
CA ALA A 80 2.22 11.98 -0.04
C ALA A 80 2.35 10.46 -0.33
N ARG A 81 3.47 10.08 -0.95
CA ARG A 81 3.79 8.70 -1.32
C ARG A 81 4.65 7.98 -0.27
N THR A 82 5.60 8.70 0.33
CA THR A 82 6.50 8.14 1.32
C THR A 82 5.78 7.91 2.64
N ALA A 83 5.70 6.64 3.06
CA ALA A 83 5.02 6.24 4.26
C ALA A 83 5.90 5.33 5.14
N GLY A 84 5.38 5.02 6.33
CA GLY A 84 5.91 3.99 7.20
C GLY A 84 4.76 3.22 7.84
N TYR A 85 4.79 1.90 7.70
CA TYR A 85 3.87 1.01 8.41
C TYR A 85 4.63 0.17 9.43
N PHE A 86 4.22 0.26 10.69
CA PHE A 86 4.92 -0.40 11.80
C PHE A 86 4.16 -1.63 12.34
N GLY A 87 3.04 -2.01 11.73
CA GLY A 87 2.26 -3.19 12.08
C GLY A 87 1.71 -3.17 13.52
N LYS A 88 1.10 -4.29 13.93
CA LYS A 88 0.74 -4.50 15.34
C LYS A 88 1.98 -4.82 16.18
N ASN A 89 2.69 -3.79 16.61
CA ASN A 89 3.63 -3.96 17.71
C ASN A 89 2.87 -4.25 19.01
N LYS A 90 3.45 -5.04 19.92
CA LYS A 90 2.86 -5.45 21.22
C LYS A 90 2.37 -4.31 22.13
N LYS A 91 2.66 -3.05 21.77
CA LYS A 91 2.25 -1.82 22.48
C LYS A 91 1.13 -1.02 21.79
N GLY A 92 0.43 -1.58 20.81
CA GLY A 92 -0.83 -1.01 20.29
C GLY A 92 -0.68 0.08 19.20
N PHE A 93 0.44 0.10 18.47
CA PHE A 93 0.68 1.10 17.42
C PHE A 93 0.39 0.56 16.02
N ASP A 94 -0.87 0.26 15.72
CA ASP A 94 -1.27 0.00 14.35
C ASP A 94 -1.45 1.33 13.60
N ARG A 95 -0.32 1.89 13.19
CA ARG A 95 -0.21 3.25 12.66
C ARG A 95 0.51 3.25 11.32
N PHE A 96 -0.09 3.98 10.40
CA PHE A 96 0.56 4.44 9.18
C PHE A 96 0.99 5.88 9.38
N LEU A 97 2.26 6.16 9.11
CA LEU A 97 2.79 7.52 9.10
C LEU A 97 3.02 7.93 7.66
N PHE A 98 2.58 9.13 7.29
CA PHE A 98 2.68 9.67 5.95
C PHE A 98 3.41 10.99 5.96
N ALA A 99 4.49 11.09 5.20
CA ALA A 99 5.16 12.35 4.94
C ALA A 99 4.41 13.07 3.82
N VAL A 100 3.80 14.20 4.15
CA VAL A 100 3.18 15.09 3.17
C VAL A 100 4.20 16.19 2.82
N PRO A 101 4.66 16.28 1.56
CA PRO A 101 5.61 17.30 1.17
C PRO A 101 4.98 18.69 1.14
N ALA A 102 5.78 19.72 1.39
CA ALA A 102 5.35 21.10 1.17
C ALA A 102 5.06 21.33 -0.32
N ARG A 103 3.88 21.84 -0.65
CA ARG A 103 3.46 22.04 -2.05
C ARG A 103 2.38 23.11 -2.16
N GLY A 104 2.49 24.00 -3.16
CA GLY A 104 1.43 24.95 -3.50
C GLY A 104 0.94 25.82 -2.34
N GLY A 105 1.85 26.23 -1.44
CA GLY A 105 1.51 27.02 -0.25
C GLY A 105 1.13 26.21 1.00
N GLN A 106 1.05 24.87 0.90
CA GLN A 106 0.94 24.01 2.08
C GLN A 106 2.31 23.69 2.67
N SER A 107 2.42 23.77 3.99
CA SER A 107 3.60 23.33 4.75
C SER A 107 3.72 21.80 4.75
N ALA A 108 4.94 21.31 4.94
CA ALA A 108 5.15 19.88 5.15
C ALA A 108 4.50 19.42 6.47
N GLU A 109 3.93 18.23 6.47
CA GLU A 109 3.29 17.66 7.65
C GLU A 109 3.47 16.13 7.72
N LEU A 110 3.32 15.60 8.93
CA LEU A 110 3.29 14.17 9.18
C LEU A 110 1.85 13.78 9.53
N ARG A 111 1.19 13.03 8.66
CA ARG A 111 -0.16 12.50 8.93
C ARG A 111 -0.07 11.11 9.54
N ILE A 112 -0.85 10.86 10.58
CA ILE A 112 -0.92 9.57 11.26
C ILE A 112 -2.30 8.97 11.07
N TYR A 113 -2.35 7.80 10.45
CA TYR A 113 -3.57 7.02 10.23
C TYR A 113 -3.60 5.82 11.17
N THR A 114 -4.78 5.48 11.68
CA THR A 114 -5.00 4.24 12.44
C THR A 114 -5.64 3.21 11.53
N VAL A 115 -5.08 2.01 11.49
CA VAL A 115 -5.68 0.92 10.72
C VAL A 115 -6.88 0.37 11.47
N GLN A 116 -8.05 0.40 10.83
CA GLN A 116 -9.26 -0.21 11.36
C GLN A 116 -9.23 -1.73 11.19
N HIS A 117 -9.83 -2.44 12.14
CA HIS A 117 -9.94 -3.90 12.12
C HIS A 117 -10.93 -4.35 11.04
#